data_AF-A0A661QT02-F1
#
_entry.id   AF-A0A661QT02-F1
#
_cell.length_a   1.000
_cell.length_b   1.000
_cell.length_c   1.000
_cell.angle_alpha   90.00
_cell.angle_beta   90.00
_cell.angle_gamma   90.00
#
_symmetry.space_group_name_H-M   'P 1'
#
loop_
_entity.id
_entity.type
_entity.pdbx_description
1 polymer ?
#
loop_
_entity_poly.entity_id
_entity_poly.type
_entity_poly.pdbx_seq_one_letter_code
_entity_poly.pdbx_strand_id
1 'polypeptide(L)' 'MKTLFTLSGRGRFQYKKHPDGELIVYPADKNGDLQEKSAIIITPYTIDLVLDAIKKHTEIPMGASRDNPPQGSLGVLIK' A
#
# COMPACT_ATOMS: atom_id res chain seq x y z
N MET A 1 -15.88 -0.96 6.02
CA MET A 1 -14.81 -0.18 5.37
C MET A 1 -14.07 0.61 6.44
N LYS A 2 -12.75 0.77 6.35
CA LYS A 2 -11.95 1.56 7.31
C LYS A 2 -11.21 2.67 6.57
N THR A 3 -11.01 3.80 7.22
CA THR A 3 -10.26 4.96 6.68
C THR A 3 -8.94 5.09 7.43
N LEU A 4 -7.85 5.34 6.69
CA LEU A 4 -6.52 5.64 7.23
C LEU A 4 -5.94 6.87 6.55
N PHE A 5 -4.89 7.42 7.16
CA PHE A 5 -4.14 8.56 6.65
C PHE A 5 -2.75 8.10 6.20
N THR A 6 -2.25 8.72 5.14
CA THR A 6 -0.84 8.62 4.73
C THR A 6 0.06 9.20 5.81
N LEU A 7 1.31 8.76 5.89
CA LEU A 7 2.28 9.24 6.89
C LEU A 7 2.51 10.76 6.88
N SER A 8 2.33 11.43 5.74
CA SER A 8 2.43 12.89 5.64
C SER A 8 1.23 13.63 6.22
N GLY A 9 0.17 12.92 6.63
CA GLY A 9 -1.09 13.47 7.13
C GLY A 9 -1.97 14.14 6.07
N ARG A 10 -1.46 14.36 4.85
CA ARG A 10 -2.14 15.10 3.78
C ARG A 10 -3.10 14.26 2.94
N GLY A 11 -2.85 12.96 2.83
CA GLY A 11 -3.70 12.02 2.09
C GLY A 11 -4.49 11.10 3.02
N ARG A 12 -5.73 10.79 2.65
CA ARG A 12 -6.51 9.70 3.24
C ARG A 12 -6.79 8.64 2.19
N PHE A 13 -7.02 7.41 2.64
CA PHE A 13 -7.49 6.33 1.80
C PHE A 13 -8.44 5.45 2.59
N GLN A 14 -9.35 4.79 1.89
CA GLN A 14 -10.20 3.76 2.47
C GLN A 14 -9.66 2.39 2.11
N TYR A 15 -9.96 1.41 2.93
CA TYR A 15 -9.72 0.02 2.56
C TYR A 15 -10.77 -0.91 3.17
N LYS A 16 -10.90 -2.09 2.58
CA LYS A 16 -11.67 -3.21 3.13
C LYS A 16 -10.91 -4.51 2.93
N LYS A 17 -11.15 -5.48 3.82
CA LYS A 17 -10.68 -6.86 3.65
C LYS A 17 -11.69 -7.63 2.80
N HIS A 18 -11.22 -8.38 1.83
CA HIS A 18 -12.03 -9.36 1.11
C HIS A 18 -12.03 -10.69 1.90
N PRO A 19 -13.11 -11.50 1.85
CA PRO A 19 -13.14 -12.84 2.46
C PRO A 19 -11.99 -13.74 2.01
N ASP A 20 -11.54 -13.60 0.76
CA ASP A 20 -10.43 -14.39 0.19
C ASP A 20 -9.04 -13.89 0.62
N GLY A 21 -8.96 -12.95 1.57
CA GLY A 21 -7.71 -12.46 2.15
C GLY A 21 -7.10 -11.23 1.47
N GLU A 22 -7.66 -10.77 0.36
CA GLU A 22 -7.22 -9.55 -0.31
C GLU A 22 -7.48 -8.28 0.53
N LEU A 23 -6.68 -7.25 0.30
CA LEU A 23 -6.97 -5.89 0.74
C LEU A 23 -7.34 -5.04 -0.47
N ILE A 24 -8.54 -4.48 -0.45
CA ILE A 24 -9.01 -3.57 -1.49
C ILE A 24 -8.86 -2.15 -0.96
N VAL A 25 -8.03 -1.35 -1.61
CA VAL A 25 -7.67 0.02 -1.22
C VAL A 25 -8.28 1.02 -2.20
N TYR A 26 -8.87 2.08 -1.66
CA TYR A 26 -9.53 3.16 -2.39
C TYR A 26 -8.79 4.46 -2.09
N PRO A 27 -7.88 4.89 -2.97
CA PRO A 27 -7.09 6.10 -2.75
C PRO A 27 -7.95 7.36 -2.87
N ALA A 28 -7.54 8.44 -2.20
CA ALA A 28 -8.06 9.76 -2.50
C ALA A 28 -7.46 10.31 -3.80
N ASP A 29 -8.22 11.15 -4.51
CA ASP A 29 -7.74 11.96 -5.61
C ASP A 29 -6.84 13.13 -5.14
N LYS A 30 -6.41 13.95 -6.11
CA LYS A 30 -5.59 15.14 -5.84
C LYS A 30 -6.26 16.20 -4.96
N ASN A 31 -7.59 16.16 -4.83
CA ASN A 31 -8.38 17.07 -4.01
C ASN A 31 -8.72 16.47 -2.63
N GLY A 32 -8.37 15.20 -2.37
CA GLY A 32 -8.65 14.51 -1.11
C GLY A 32 -9.98 13.72 -1.11
N ASP A 33 -10.63 13.62 -2.27
CA ASP A 33 -11.88 12.89 -2.44
C ASP A 33 -11.62 11.41 -2.69
N LEU A 34 -12.26 10.56 -1.91
CA LEU A 34 -12.07 9.11 -1.97
C LEU A 34 -12.65 8.54 -3.25
N GLN A 35 -11.85 7.77 -3.99
CA GLN A 35 -12.25 7.21 -5.28
C GLN A 35 -12.57 5.73 -5.19
N GLU A 36 -13.87 5.39 -5.22
CA GLU A 36 -14.30 3.99 -5.24
C GLU A 36 -13.95 3.29 -6.56
N LYS A 37 -13.93 4.03 -7.68
CA LYS A 37 -13.65 3.50 -9.03
C LYS A 37 -12.16 3.22 -9.30
N SER A 38 -11.28 3.72 -8.45
CA SER A 38 -9.82 3.60 -8.60
C SER A 38 -9.26 2.59 -7.60
N ALA A 39 -10.01 1.51 -7.36
CA ALA A 39 -9.68 0.48 -6.40
C ALA A 39 -8.37 -0.23 -6.79
N ILE A 40 -7.49 -0.38 -5.80
CA ILE A 40 -6.24 -1.14 -5.91
C ILE A 40 -6.41 -2.40 -5.08
N ILE A 41 -6.17 -3.56 -5.70
CA ILE A 41 -6.23 -4.86 -5.03
C ILE A 41 -4.82 -5.24 -4.60
N ILE A 42 -4.62 -5.48 -3.31
CA ILE A 42 -3.40 -6.06 -2.75
C ILE A 42 -3.70 -7.53 -2.45
N THR A 43 -3.08 -8.41 -3.22
CA THR A 43 -3.30 -9.87 -3.12
C THR A 43 -2.69 -10.47 -1.85
N PRO A 44 -3.15 -11.65 -1.39
CA PRO A 44 -2.52 -12.37 -0.29
C PRO A 44 -1.03 -12.59 -0.50
N TYR A 45 -0.61 -12.94 -1.72
CA TYR A 45 0.81 -13.11 -2.07
C TYR A 45 1.61 -11.83 -1.82
N THR A 46 1.10 -10.68 -2.28
CA THR A 46 1.76 -9.39 -2.03
C THR A 46 1.81 -9.08 -0.53
N ILE A 47 0.74 -9.35 0.22
CA ILE A 47 0.71 -9.15 1.67
C ILE A 47 1.80 -9.98 2.35
N ASP A 48 1.88 -11.27 2.04
CA ASP A 48 2.86 -12.18 2.63
C ASP A 48 4.30 -11.75 2.29
N LEU A 49 4.54 -11.34 1.04
CA LEU A 49 5.83 -10.83 0.60
C LEU A 49 6.26 -9.60 1.42
N VAL A 50 5.36 -8.65 1.64
CA VAL A 50 5.65 -7.46 2.46
C VAL A 50 5.87 -7.83 3.93
N LEU A 51 5.02 -8.70 4.49
CA LEU A 51 5.16 -9.15 5.89
C LEU A 51 6.48 -9.87 6.12
N ASP A 52 6.91 -10.74 5.21
CA ASP A 52 8.18 -11.45 5.32
C ASP A 52 9.38 -10.53 5.18
N ALA A 53 9.29 -9.53 4.32
CA ALA A 53 10.32 -8.50 4.24
C ALA A 53 10.41 -7.68 5.55
N ILE A 54 9.26 -7.37 6.19
CA ILE A 54 9.25 -6.64 7.47
C ILE A 54 9.90 -7.50 8.55
N LYS A 55 9.56 -8.79 8.62
CA LYS A 55 10.17 -9.73 9.57
C LYS A 55 11.68 -9.87 9.38
N LYS A 56 12.16 -9.88 8.14
CA LYS A 56 13.59 -10.06 7.82
C LYS A 56 14.43 -8.82 8.11
N HIS A 57 13.91 -7.63 7.81
CA HIS A 57 14.68 -6.39 7.83
C HIS A 57 14.35 -5.49 9.03
N THR A 58 13.30 -5.78 9.80
CA THR A 58 12.72 -4.96 10.89
C THR A 58 12.15 -3.63 10.39
N GLU A 59 12.82 -2.98 9.45
CA GLU A 59 12.40 -1.77 8.74
C GLU A 59 12.62 -1.97 7.24
N ILE A 60 11.65 -1.51 6.44
CA ILE A 60 11.78 -1.45 4.99
C ILE A 60 11.58 -0.01 4.54
N PRO A 61 12.52 0.58 3.80
CA PRO A 61 12.31 1.88 3.18
C PRO A 61 11.11 1.81 2.23
N MET A 62 10.10 2.64 2.47
CA MET A 62 9.10 2.95 1.45
C MET A 62 9.81 3.73 0.34
N GLY A 63 10.03 3.11 -0.81
CA GLY A 63 10.77 3.71 -1.91
C GLY A 63 10.12 5.03 -2.34
N ALA A 64 10.88 6.13 -2.30
CA ALA A 64 10.38 7.47 -2.63
C ALA A 64 10.00 7.66 -4.12
N SER A 65 10.33 6.69 -4.98
CA SER A 65 10.05 6.70 -6.41
C SER A 65 9.54 5.35 -6.88
N ARG A 66 8.43 5.36 -7.62
CA ARG A 66 7.85 4.16 -8.25
C ARG A 66 8.71 3.68 -9.43
N ASP A 67 9.24 4.62 -10.19
CA ASP A 67 9.93 4.32 -11.46
C ASP A 67 11.42 4.02 -11.24
N ASN A 68 12.02 4.56 -10.17
CA ASN A 68 13.40 4.30 -9.75
C ASN A 68 13.48 4.05 -8.23
N PRO A 69 12.97 2.91 -7.74
CA PRO A 69 12.94 2.62 -6.32
C PRO A 69 14.37 2.37 -5.78
N PRO A 70 14.72 2.86 -4.58
CA PRO A 70 16.01 2.58 -3.94
C PRO A 70 16.23 1.07 -3.74
N GLN A 71 17.49 0.61 -3.81
CA GLN A 71 17.83 -0.79 -3.54
C GLN A 71 17.40 -1.19 -2.13
N GLY A 72 16.79 -2.38 -2.00
CA GLY A 72 16.27 -2.87 -0.71
C GLY A 72 14.98 -2.19 -0.23
N SER A 73 14.41 -1.26 -1.01
CA SER A 73 13.11 -0.66 -0.69
C SER A 73 11.94 -1.57 -1.08
N LEU A 74 10.77 -1.27 -0.49
CA LEU A 74 9.54 -1.97 -0.83
C LEU A 74 9.23 -1.91 -2.34
N GLY A 75 9.56 -0.80 -3.00
CA GLY A 75 9.33 -0.61 -4.43
C GLY A 75 10.13 -1.56 -5.33
N VAL A 76 11.29 -2.07 -4.86
CA VAL A 76 12.04 -3.12 -5.57
C VAL A 76 11.40 -4.49 -5.35
N LEU A 77 10.84 -4.74 -4.16
CA LEU A 77 10.26 -6.03 -3.79
C LEU A 77 8.94 -6.32 -4.50
N ILE A 78 8.11 -5.29 -4.70
CA ILE A 78 6.75 -5.44 -5.24
C ILE A 78 6.65 -5.18 -6.76
N LYS A 79 7.78 -5.04 -7.45
CA LYS A 79 7.83 -4.75 -8.89
C LYS A 79 7.53 -5.97 -9.76
#